data_AF-A0A7C5JJ69-F1
#
_entry.id   AF-A0A7C5JJ69-F1
#
_cell.length_a   1.000
_cell.length_b   1.000
_cell.length_c   1.000
_cell.angle_alpha   90.00
_cell.angle_beta   90.00
_cell.angle_gamma   90.00
#
_symmetry.space_group_name_H-M   'P 1'
#
loop_
_entity.id
_entity.type
_entity.pdbx_description
1 polymer ?
#
loop_
_entity_poly.entity_id
_entity_poly.type
_entity_poly.pdbx_seq_one_letter_code
_entity_poly.pdbx_strand_id
1 'polypeptide(L)'
;MTSTNQFEYWSSKGFYKETILSLVENWKYNDKFLSGIGNDFFGILVVIIFTFALKNIIKKWIIIRSFNKIINDKLTLSFLIFSITILVNLIQIMIMNTPNINGRIALFLYPLYIILIIALLSEFETNRFKYLKYFIAIVIPLFLIYHLINSYQSESVREWWYDSNNLEVIDFLKKSNPNSVITLKTQWWFYPSFSYYSRTGELSNIKLAPNEQHEIEPDTKAEYYYIFNSEVKKLEPNFKKIKRFGWDRWLMKRYEKR
;
A
#
# COMPACT_ATOMS: atom_id res chain seq x y z
N MET A 1 -29.98 -9.05 -1.45
CA MET A 1 -29.47 -9.51 -2.75
C MET A 1 -29.73 -8.41 -3.77
N THR A 2 -28.70 -7.67 -4.13
CA THR A 2 -28.73 -6.71 -5.24
C THR A 2 -27.45 -6.94 -6.02
N SER A 3 -27.59 -7.49 -7.22
CA SER A 3 -26.52 -7.58 -8.20
C SER A 3 -26.20 -6.17 -8.69
N THR A 4 -25.01 -5.68 -8.40
CA THR A 4 -24.47 -4.53 -9.13
C THR A 4 -23.03 -4.86 -9.47
N ASN A 5 -22.70 -4.76 -10.76
CA ASN A 5 -21.37 -4.84 -11.35
C ASN A 5 -20.43 -3.75 -10.79
N GLN A 6 -20.14 -3.78 -9.49
CA GLN A 6 -19.19 -2.93 -8.80
C GLN A 6 -18.15 -3.83 -8.16
N PHE A 7 -16.88 -3.42 -8.24
CA PHE A 7 -15.72 -4.12 -7.69
C PHE A 7 -16.02 -4.75 -6.31
N GLU A 8 -16.33 -6.04 -6.23
CA GLU A 8 -16.55 -6.81 -4.98
C GLU A 8 -15.21 -7.15 -4.30
N TYR A 9 -14.33 -6.18 -4.10
CA TYR A 9 -13.09 -6.37 -3.30
C TYR A 9 -13.27 -6.00 -1.82
N TRP A 10 -14.47 -5.66 -1.38
CA TRP A 10 -14.69 -4.95 -0.13
C TRP A 10 -15.81 -5.61 0.66
N SER A 11 -15.52 -5.96 1.92
CA SER A 11 -16.54 -6.41 2.87
C SER A 11 -17.28 -5.23 3.49
N SER A 12 -18.26 -5.50 4.37
CA SER A 12 -18.96 -4.50 5.18
C SER A 12 -18.71 -4.71 6.68
N LYS A 13 -17.49 -5.11 7.06
CA LYS A 13 -17.10 -5.47 8.43
C LYS A 13 -16.88 -4.26 9.35
N GLY A 14 -17.16 -3.05 8.87
CA GLY A 14 -17.17 -1.80 9.64
C GLY A 14 -15.86 -1.01 9.55
N PHE A 15 -15.97 0.30 9.83
CA PHE A 15 -14.89 1.29 9.67
C PHE A 15 -13.60 0.92 10.42
N TYR A 16 -13.71 0.43 11.66
CA TYR A 16 -12.54 0.03 12.44
C TYR A 16 -11.72 -1.08 11.74
N LYS A 17 -12.40 -2.11 11.24
CA LYS A 17 -11.71 -3.25 10.61
C LYS A 17 -11.18 -2.92 9.22
N GLU A 18 -11.94 -2.17 8.44
CA GLU A 18 -11.64 -1.94 7.02
C GLU A 18 -10.74 -0.74 6.79
N THR A 19 -10.82 0.27 7.66
CA THR A 19 -10.02 1.48 7.56
C THR A 19 -8.87 1.46 8.55
N ILE A 20 -9.15 1.41 9.85
CA ILE A 20 -8.11 1.56 10.88
C ILE A 20 -7.15 0.38 10.90
N LEU A 21 -7.67 -0.85 10.99
CA LEU A 21 -6.79 -2.04 11.01
C LEU A 21 -6.04 -2.24 9.70
N SER A 22 -6.66 -1.93 8.56
CA SER A 22 -5.96 -1.95 7.27
C SER A 22 -4.80 -0.95 7.25
N LEU A 23 -5.01 0.28 7.70
CA LEU A 23 -3.94 1.27 7.78
C LEU A 23 -2.80 0.77 8.68
N VAL A 24 -3.12 0.22 9.85
CA VAL A 24 -2.14 -0.39 10.76
C VAL A 24 -1.37 -1.52 10.08
N GLU A 25 -2.05 -2.42 9.37
CA GLU A 25 -1.43 -3.52 8.64
C GLU A 25 -0.50 -3.02 7.53
N ASN A 26 -0.88 -1.94 6.83
CA ASN A 26 -0.06 -1.29 5.81
C ASN A 26 1.18 -0.63 6.41
N TRP A 27 1.03 0.02 7.57
CA TRP A 27 2.14 0.66 8.26
C TRP A 27 3.14 -0.35 8.81
N LYS A 28 2.66 -1.50 9.32
CA LYS A 28 3.52 -2.59 9.80
C LYS A 28 4.19 -3.40 8.70
N TYR A 29 3.93 -3.11 7.43
CA TYR A 29 4.44 -3.92 6.32
C TYR A 29 5.97 -4.07 6.42
N ASN A 30 6.43 -5.31 6.25
CA ASN A 30 7.85 -5.69 6.27
C ASN A 30 8.61 -5.45 7.59
N ASP A 31 7.97 -4.95 8.65
CA ASP A 31 8.61 -4.76 9.94
C ASP A 31 8.54 -6.04 10.79
N LYS A 32 9.70 -6.69 10.95
CA LYS A 32 9.84 -7.90 11.78
C LYS A 32 9.56 -7.63 13.26
N PHE A 33 9.99 -6.50 13.79
CA PHE A 33 9.80 -6.13 15.20
C PHE A 33 8.32 -5.89 15.52
N LEU A 34 7.63 -5.11 14.70
CA LEU A 34 6.22 -4.80 14.92
C LEU A 34 5.29 -5.94 14.51
N SER A 35 5.70 -6.84 13.62
CA SER A 35 4.88 -7.98 13.19
C SER A 35 4.35 -8.83 14.35
N GLY A 36 5.13 -8.97 15.44
CA GLY A 36 4.73 -9.72 16.63
C GLY A 36 3.71 -9.01 17.53
N ILE A 37 3.48 -7.71 17.34
CA ILE A 37 2.49 -6.94 18.09
C ILE A 37 1.15 -7.02 17.36
N GLY A 38 0.07 -7.43 18.02
CA GLY A 38 -1.26 -7.50 17.38
C GLY A 38 -1.73 -6.17 16.78
N ASN A 39 -2.41 -6.20 15.63
CA ASN A 39 -2.89 -4.97 14.96
C ASN A 39 -3.86 -4.17 15.85
N ASP A 40 -4.60 -4.86 16.72
CA ASP A 40 -5.51 -4.22 17.67
C ASP A 40 -4.80 -3.29 18.65
N PHE A 41 -3.53 -3.54 18.99
CA PHE A 41 -2.77 -2.63 19.87
C PHE A 41 -2.70 -1.22 19.28
N PHE A 42 -2.32 -1.09 18.01
CA PHE A 42 -2.23 0.20 17.33
C PHE A 42 -3.62 0.79 17.06
N GLY A 43 -4.62 -0.03 16.76
CA GLY A 43 -6.01 0.41 16.66
C GLY A 43 -6.53 1.03 17.96
N ILE A 44 -6.22 0.41 19.10
CA ILE A 44 -6.54 0.92 20.44
C ILE A 44 -5.80 2.24 20.72
N LEU A 45 -4.52 2.37 20.33
CA LEU A 45 -3.78 3.62 20.49
C LEU A 45 -4.46 4.80 19.77
N VAL A 46 -4.99 4.58 18.57
CA VAL A 46 -5.78 5.59 17.83
C VAL A 46 -6.99 6.03 18.65
N VAL A 47 -7.74 5.07 19.21
CA VAL A 47 -8.92 5.35 20.05
C VAL A 47 -8.53 6.10 21.33
N ILE A 48 -7.43 5.74 21.98
CA ILE A 48 -6.93 6.41 23.19
C ILE A 48 -6.56 7.86 22.89
N ILE A 49 -5.80 8.11 21.81
CA ILE A 49 -5.41 9.48 21.42
C ILE A 49 -6.64 10.32 21.08
N PHE A 50 -7.59 9.74 20.35
CA PHE A 50 -8.84 10.41 19.99
C PHE A 50 -9.69 10.78 21.22
N THR A 51 -9.89 9.82 22.14
CA THR A 51 -10.67 10.05 23.37
C THR A 51 -9.99 11.04 24.31
N PHE A 52 -8.66 11.02 24.41
CA PHE A 52 -7.90 11.97 25.20
C PHE A 52 -7.96 13.39 24.62
N ALA A 53 -7.87 13.54 23.29
CA ALA A 53 -8.09 14.81 22.61
C ALA A 53 -9.50 15.37 22.90
N LEU A 54 -10.54 14.54 22.74
CA LEU A 54 -11.93 14.92 23.02
C LEU A 54 -12.12 15.37 24.47
N LYS A 55 -11.57 14.65 25.44
CA LYS A 55 -11.61 15.01 26.87
C LYS A 55 -11.01 16.40 27.12
N ASN A 56 -9.86 16.72 26.51
CA ASN A 56 -9.21 18.02 26.68
C ASN A 56 -10.04 19.16 26.06
N ILE A 57 -10.65 18.92 24.90
CA ILE A 57 -11.57 19.88 24.24
C ILE A 57 -12.79 20.15 25.12
N ILE A 58 -13.45 19.11 25.65
CA ILE A 58 -14.61 19.25 26.54
C ILE A 58 -14.23 20.05 27.79
N LYS A 59 -13.08 19.75 28.40
CA LYS A 59 -12.57 20.50 29.56
C LYS A 59 -12.37 21.98 29.23
N LYS A 60 -11.75 22.31 28.10
CA LYS A 60 -11.59 23.70 27.64
C LYS A 60 -12.94 24.37 27.42
N TRP A 61 -13.91 23.66 26.87
CA TRP A 61 -15.26 24.18 26.65
C TRP A 61 -15.99 24.58 27.92
N ILE A 62 -15.87 23.76 28.97
CA ILE A 62 -16.43 24.06 30.30
C ILE A 62 -15.78 25.31 30.93
N ILE A 63 -14.48 25.51 30.74
CA ILE A 63 -13.70 26.59 31.35
C ILE A 63 -13.86 27.92 30.60
N ILE A 64 -13.61 27.92 29.29
CA ILE A 64 -13.52 29.15 28.48
C ILE A 64 -14.92 29.71 28.17
N ARG A 65 -15.94 28.83 28.07
CA ARG A 65 -17.35 29.15 27.76
C ARG A 65 -17.55 30.11 26.56
N SER A 66 -16.57 30.19 25.67
CA SER A 66 -16.59 31.05 24.48
C SER A 66 -16.29 30.20 23.25
N PHE A 67 -17.31 30.07 22.40
CA PHE A 67 -17.25 29.24 21.19
C PHE A 67 -16.12 29.64 20.25
N ASN A 68 -15.98 30.94 19.96
CA ASN A 68 -14.97 31.45 19.03
C ASN A 68 -13.54 31.17 19.51
N LYS A 69 -13.28 31.26 20.81
CA LYS A 69 -11.94 30.95 21.37
C LYS A 69 -11.59 29.48 21.27
N ILE A 70 -12.59 28.60 21.31
CA ILE A 70 -12.40 27.15 21.32
C ILE A 70 -12.25 26.62 19.90
N ILE A 71 -13.05 27.10 18.95
CA ILE A 71 -12.88 26.69 17.54
C ILE A 71 -11.52 27.09 16.98
N ASN A 72 -11.00 28.25 17.38
CA ASN A 72 -9.69 28.73 16.95
C ASN A 72 -8.51 28.05 17.69
N ASP A 73 -8.78 27.16 18.64
CA ASP A 73 -7.75 26.40 19.34
C ASP A 73 -7.18 25.30 18.44
N LYS A 74 -5.85 25.14 18.45
CA LYS A 74 -5.13 24.21 17.56
C LYS A 74 -5.62 22.77 17.70
N LEU A 75 -5.81 22.30 18.93
CA LEU A 75 -6.30 20.94 19.20
C LEU A 75 -7.73 20.77 18.69
N THR A 76 -8.61 21.72 18.97
CA THR A 76 -10.00 21.67 18.51
C THR A 76 -10.10 21.67 16.99
N LEU A 77 -9.37 22.55 16.32
CA LEU A 77 -9.37 22.61 14.85
C LEU A 77 -8.86 21.30 14.23
N SER A 78 -7.76 20.76 14.76
CA SER A 78 -7.18 19.49 14.28
C SER A 78 -8.14 18.32 14.49
N PHE A 79 -8.79 18.26 15.66
CA PHE A 79 -9.79 17.25 15.99
C PHE A 79 -11.03 17.35 15.10
N LEU A 80 -11.53 18.57 14.85
CA LEU A 80 -12.69 18.80 13.98
C LEU A 80 -12.39 18.39 12.55
N ILE A 81 -11.25 18.79 11.98
CA ILE A 81 -10.86 18.39 10.62
C ILE A 81 -10.81 16.87 10.51
N PHE A 82 -10.11 16.19 11.42
CA PHE A 82 -10.01 14.73 11.42
C PHE A 82 -11.39 14.05 11.58
N SER A 83 -12.19 14.51 12.54
CA SER A 83 -13.52 13.93 12.84
C SER A 83 -14.53 14.16 11.73
N ILE A 84 -14.53 15.36 11.13
CA ILE A 84 -15.41 15.68 9.99
C ILE A 84 -15.04 14.82 8.79
N THR A 85 -13.74 14.63 8.50
CA THR A 85 -13.32 13.75 7.41
C THR A 85 -13.81 12.31 7.62
N ILE A 86 -13.70 11.77 8.83
CA ILE A 86 -14.24 10.44 9.16
C ILE A 86 -15.77 10.44 9.02
N LEU A 87 -16.45 11.44 9.57
CA LEU A 87 -17.90 11.54 9.55
C LEU A 87 -18.45 11.63 8.13
N VAL A 88 -17.86 12.45 7.26
CA VAL A 88 -18.21 12.56 5.84
C VAL A 88 -18.06 11.20 5.16
N ASN A 89 -16.99 10.47 5.45
CA ASN A 89 -16.79 9.14 4.90
C ASN A 89 -17.88 8.16 5.37
N LEU A 90 -18.21 8.15 6.66
CA LEU A 90 -19.28 7.32 7.22
C LEU A 90 -20.66 7.67 6.63
N ILE A 91 -20.97 8.96 6.48
CA ILE A 91 -22.21 9.44 5.86
C ILE A 91 -22.27 9.01 4.39
N GLN A 92 -21.17 9.17 3.64
CA GLN A 92 -21.10 8.74 2.24
C GLN A 92 -21.39 7.24 2.11
N ILE A 93 -20.85 6.42 3.01
CA ILE A 93 -21.10 4.98 3.03
C ILE A 93 -22.57 4.68 3.32
N MET A 94 -23.16 5.34 4.31
CA MET A 94 -24.57 5.15 4.67
C MET A 94 -25.54 5.57 3.56
N ILE A 95 -25.24 6.66 2.84
CA ILE A 95 -26.10 7.19 1.78
C ILE A 95 -25.91 6.43 0.46
N MET A 96 -24.65 6.19 0.08
CA MET A 96 -24.31 5.65 -1.24
C MET A 96 -24.22 4.12 -1.26
N ASN A 97 -24.29 3.46 -0.10
CA ASN A 97 -24.04 2.03 0.07
C ASN A 97 -22.69 1.58 -0.51
N THR A 98 -21.69 2.47 -0.48
CA THR A 98 -20.32 2.18 -0.92
C THR A 98 -19.52 1.57 0.22
N PRO A 99 -18.49 0.73 -0.05
CA PRO A 99 -17.64 0.17 1.00
C PRO A 99 -16.82 1.23 1.74
N ASN A 100 -16.29 0.87 2.93
CA ASN A 100 -15.35 1.73 3.66
C ASN A 100 -14.08 1.96 2.84
N ILE A 101 -13.48 3.14 3.04
CA ILE A 101 -12.13 3.40 2.54
C ILE A 101 -11.14 2.43 3.17
N ASN A 102 -10.31 1.81 2.34
CA ASN A 102 -9.36 0.78 2.74
C ASN A 102 -8.06 0.98 1.92
N GLY A 103 -6.94 0.54 2.48
CA GLY A 103 -5.67 0.48 1.79
C GLY A 103 -5.15 1.88 1.44
N ARG A 104 -4.70 2.03 0.19
CA ARG A 104 -4.16 3.29 -0.33
C ARG A 104 -5.13 4.47 -0.25
N ILE A 105 -6.45 4.21 -0.34
CA ILE A 105 -7.46 5.28 -0.32
C ILE A 105 -7.54 5.90 1.07
N ALA A 106 -7.32 5.12 2.13
CA ALA A 106 -7.39 5.63 3.50
C ALA A 106 -6.11 6.38 3.96
N LEU A 107 -5.06 6.44 3.12
CA LEU A 107 -3.77 7.03 3.50
C LEU A 107 -3.85 8.51 3.87
N PHE A 108 -4.83 9.26 3.35
CA PHE A 108 -5.00 10.68 3.71
C PHE A 108 -5.39 10.88 5.19
N LEU A 109 -5.84 9.83 5.89
CA LEU A 109 -6.11 9.92 7.34
C LEU A 109 -4.83 10.01 8.17
N TYR A 110 -3.69 9.53 7.66
CA TYR A 110 -2.39 9.60 8.36
C TYR A 110 -1.95 11.03 8.70
N PRO A 111 -1.82 11.96 7.72
CA PRO A 111 -1.39 13.33 8.05
C PRO A 111 -2.36 14.03 9.00
N LEU A 112 -3.67 13.80 8.88
CA LEU A 112 -4.66 14.37 9.79
C LEU A 112 -4.50 13.85 11.23
N TYR A 113 -4.25 12.55 11.36
CA TYR A 113 -3.99 11.92 12.66
C TYR A 113 -2.66 12.40 13.28
N ILE A 114 -1.61 12.58 12.47
CA ILE A 114 -0.32 13.15 12.92
C ILE A 114 -0.51 14.59 13.41
N ILE A 115 -1.25 15.41 12.68
CA ILE A 115 -1.57 16.80 13.09
C ILE A 115 -2.31 16.79 14.44
N LEU A 116 -3.28 15.88 14.62
CA LEU A 116 -3.97 15.71 15.90
C LEU A 116 -3.01 15.36 17.05
N ILE A 117 -2.06 14.45 16.83
CA ILE A 117 -1.04 14.10 17.84
C ILE A 117 -0.17 15.32 18.17
N ILE A 118 0.30 16.07 17.18
CA ILE A 118 1.14 17.25 17.38
C ILE A 118 0.37 18.32 18.16
N ALA A 119 -0.89 18.58 17.79
CA ALA A 119 -1.74 19.53 18.49
C ALA A 119 -1.99 19.08 19.93
N LEU A 120 -2.20 17.80 20.17
CA LEU A 120 -2.34 17.24 21.51
C LEU A 120 -1.06 17.38 22.34
N LEU A 121 0.12 17.21 21.72
CA LEU A 121 1.40 17.41 22.38
C LEU A 121 1.62 18.87 22.81
N SER A 122 1.03 19.83 22.08
CA SER A 122 1.09 21.25 22.45
C SER A 122 0.33 21.57 23.75
N GLU A 123 -0.62 20.72 24.17
CA GLU A 123 -1.35 20.92 25.44
C GLU A 123 -0.49 20.66 26.69
N PHE A 124 0.63 19.95 26.57
CA PHE A 124 1.51 19.64 27.69
C PHE A 124 2.47 20.79 28.07
N GLU A 125 2.13 22.04 27.73
CA GLU A 125 2.95 23.23 28.02
C GLU A 125 3.02 23.63 29.50
N THR A 126 2.17 23.05 30.35
CA THR A 126 2.24 23.28 31.80
C THR A 126 3.52 22.72 32.41
N ASN A 127 4.12 23.45 33.36
CA ASN A 127 5.38 23.08 34.04
C ASN A 127 5.41 21.66 34.62
N ARG A 128 4.24 21.10 34.95
CA ARG A 128 4.09 19.74 35.49
C ARG A 128 4.41 18.63 34.48
N PHE A 129 4.20 18.87 33.18
CA PHE A 129 4.35 17.84 32.14
C PHE A 129 5.37 18.21 31.05
N LYS A 130 6.12 19.29 31.21
CA LYS A 130 7.13 19.73 30.24
C LYS A 130 8.14 18.65 29.87
N TYR A 131 8.62 17.87 30.85
CA TYR A 131 9.58 16.80 30.60
C TYR A 131 8.96 15.64 29.83
N LEU A 132 7.69 15.31 30.12
CA LEU A 132 6.95 14.30 29.38
C LEU A 132 6.74 14.73 27.91
N LYS A 133 6.43 16.01 27.67
CA LYS A 133 6.34 16.59 26.31
C LYS A 133 7.64 16.36 25.55
N TYR A 134 8.79 16.74 26.12
CA TYR A 134 10.09 16.55 25.47
C TYR A 134 10.44 15.08 25.26
N PHE A 135 10.18 14.24 26.25
CA PHE A 135 10.40 12.80 26.14
C PHE A 135 9.61 12.21 24.97
N ILE A 136 8.30 12.48 24.89
CA ILE A 136 7.45 11.99 23.79
C ILE A 136 7.90 12.57 22.45
N ALA A 137 8.20 13.86 22.39
CA ALA A 137 8.65 14.55 21.18
C ALA A 137 10.00 14.04 20.64
N ILE A 138 10.82 13.39 21.48
CA ILE A 138 12.09 12.77 21.07
C ILE A 138 11.88 11.28 20.75
N VAL A 139 11.20 10.55 21.62
CA VAL A 139 11.04 9.09 21.52
C VAL A 139 10.18 8.69 20.32
N ILE A 140 9.07 9.40 20.05
CA ILE A 140 8.21 9.06 18.90
C ILE A 140 8.97 9.19 17.58
N PRO A 141 9.64 10.32 17.26
CA PRO A 141 10.40 10.41 16.01
C PRO A 141 11.52 9.38 15.91
N LEU A 142 12.27 9.11 17.00
CA LEU A 142 13.30 8.07 16.99
C LEU A 142 12.73 6.68 16.71
N PHE A 143 11.58 6.35 17.32
CA PHE A 143 10.87 5.12 17.04
C PHE A 143 10.38 5.04 15.59
N LEU A 144 9.84 6.14 15.03
CA LEU A 144 9.39 6.18 13.64
C LEU A 144 10.54 6.07 12.64
N ILE A 145 11.70 6.67 12.94
CA ILE A 145 12.92 6.52 12.14
C ILE A 145 13.40 5.07 12.19
N TYR A 146 13.46 4.47 13.38
CA TYR A 146 13.81 3.06 13.54
C TYR A 146 12.87 2.15 12.76
N HIS A 147 11.56 2.36 12.88
CA HIS A 147 10.54 1.63 12.11
C HIS A 147 10.73 1.79 10.59
N LEU A 148 10.93 3.02 10.11
CA LEU A 148 11.18 3.30 8.70
C LEU A 148 12.40 2.52 8.19
N ILE A 149 13.52 2.54 8.92
CA ILE A 149 14.74 1.80 8.57
C ILE A 149 14.47 0.30 8.47
N ASN A 150 13.72 -0.28 9.42
CA ASN A 150 13.44 -1.72 9.42
C ASN A 150 12.43 -2.16 8.36
N SER A 151 11.48 -1.28 8.02
CA SER A 151 10.47 -1.56 6.99
C SER A 151 10.99 -1.31 5.56
N TYR A 152 12.09 -0.55 5.41
CA TYR A 152 12.59 -0.11 4.11
C TYR A 152 13.02 -1.31 3.25
N GLN A 153 12.52 -1.33 2.01
CA GLN A 153 12.89 -2.32 1.00
C GLN A 153 13.05 -1.66 -0.35
N SER A 154 14.24 -1.77 -0.94
CA SER A 154 14.57 -1.15 -2.23
C SER A 154 14.11 -1.95 -3.44
N GLU A 155 14.00 -3.28 -3.30
CA GLU A 155 13.76 -4.19 -4.43
C GLU A 155 12.29 -4.38 -4.75
N SER A 156 11.41 -4.19 -3.78
CA SER A 156 9.97 -4.34 -3.98
C SER A 156 9.15 -3.65 -2.89
N VAL A 157 7.94 -3.28 -3.27
CA VAL A 157 6.87 -2.86 -2.36
C VAL A 157 5.73 -3.85 -2.42
N ARG A 158 4.93 -3.95 -1.36
CA ARG A 158 3.88 -4.97 -1.22
C ARG A 158 2.92 -5.05 -2.41
N GLU A 159 2.58 -3.92 -3.02
CA GLU A 159 1.63 -3.94 -4.13
C GLU A 159 2.30 -4.35 -5.45
N TRP A 160 3.59 -4.06 -5.62
CA TRP A 160 4.32 -4.20 -6.90
C TRP A 160 5.48 -5.19 -6.77
N TRP A 161 5.35 -6.18 -5.88
CA TRP A 161 6.38 -7.19 -5.64
C TRP A 161 6.65 -8.04 -6.89
N TYR A 162 5.65 -8.20 -7.75
CA TYR A 162 5.73 -8.97 -8.99
C TYR A 162 6.69 -8.36 -10.02
N ASP A 163 7.03 -7.08 -9.90
CA ASP A 163 7.96 -6.40 -10.82
C ASP A 163 9.44 -6.45 -10.38
N SER A 164 9.73 -6.98 -9.19
CA SER A 164 11.06 -6.96 -8.57
C SER A 164 12.19 -7.55 -9.44
N ASN A 165 11.86 -8.50 -10.33
CA ASN A 165 12.86 -9.20 -11.16
C ASN A 165 12.83 -8.80 -12.64
N ASN A 166 12.06 -7.79 -13.05
CA ASN A 166 11.90 -7.47 -14.47
C ASN A 166 13.24 -7.12 -15.14
N LEU A 167 14.07 -6.30 -14.49
CA LEU A 167 15.41 -5.96 -14.99
C LEU A 167 16.32 -7.20 -15.08
N GLU A 168 16.24 -8.11 -14.11
CA GLU A 168 17.03 -9.35 -14.14
C GLU A 168 16.61 -10.26 -15.30
N VAL A 169 15.31 -10.31 -15.63
CA VAL A 169 14.79 -11.03 -16.80
C VAL A 169 15.32 -10.41 -18.08
N ILE A 170 15.30 -9.08 -18.20
CA ILE A 170 15.81 -8.34 -19.36
C ILE A 170 17.30 -8.63 -19.55
N ASP A 171 18.09 -8.53 -18.48
CA ASP A 171 19.53 -8.78 -18.52
C ASP A 171 19.86 -10.22 -18.89
N PHE A 172 19.11 -11.19 -18.34
CA PHE A 172 19.24 -12.59 -18.70
C PHE A 172 18.97 -12.83 -20.18
N LEU A 173 17.90 -12.24 -20.70
CA LEU A 173 17.51 -12.37 -22.10
C LEU A 173 18.54 -11.73 -23.05
N LYS A 174 19.03 -10.53 -22.72
CA LYS A 174 20.11 -9.84 -23.45
C LYS A 174 21.40 -10.68 -23.50
N LYS A 175 21.83 -11.22 -22.35
CA LYS A 175 23.05 -12.04 -22.24
C LYS A 175 22.93 -13.38 -22.98
N SER A 176 21.74 -13.99 -22.95
CA SER A 176 21.49 -15.29 -23.60
C SER A 176 21.33 -15.17 -25.12
N ASN A 177 21.00 -13.98 -25.62
CA ASN A 177 20.66 -13.73 -27.02
C ASN A 177 21.34 -12.43 -27.52
N PRO A 178 22.68 -12.30 -27.44
CA PRO A 178 23.37 -11.01 -27.66
C PRO A 178 23.22 -10.47 -29.08
N ASN A 179 23.08 -11.36 -30.06
CA ASN A 179 23.09 -11.03 -31.50
C ASN A 179 21.74 -11.31 -32.20
N SER A 180 20.68 -11.57 -31.45
CA SER A 180 19.38 -11.93 -32.02
C SER A 180 18.27 -11.10 -31.41
N VAL A 181 17.39 -10.59 -32.26
CA VAL A 181 16.16 -9.95 -31.82
C VAL A 181 15.16 -11.04 -31.48
N ILE A 182 14.83 -11.16 -30.20
CA ILE A 182 13.90 -12.17 -29.70
C ILE A 182 12.53 -11.55 -29.43
N THR A 183 11.50 -12.39 -29.43
CA THR A 183 10.14 -11.99 -29.05
C THR A 183 9.79 -12.47 -27.64
N LEU A 184 9.34 -11.54 -26.78
CA LEU A 184 8.92 -11.83 -25.41
C LEU A 184 7.44 -11.51 -25.25
N LYS A 185 6.63 -12.48 -24.83
CA LYS A 185 5.29 -12.25 -24.28
C LYS A 185 5.35 -12.31 -22.76
N THR A 186 4.50 -11.55 -22.11
CA THR A 186 4.40 -11.55 -20.64
C THR A 186 2.96 -11.81 -20.24
N GLN A 187 2.76 -12.29 -19.03
CA GLN A 187 1.44 -12.24 -18.40
C GLN A 187 1.08 -10.78 -18.06
N TRP A 188 -0.21 -10.46 -18.02
CA TRP A 188 -0.69 -9.06 -18.07
C TRP A 188 -0.19 -8.18 -16.93
N TRP A 189 0.06 -8.74 -15.74
CA TRP A 189 0.61 -7.99 -14.61
C TRP A 189 1.99 -7.39 -14.90
N PHE A 190 2.84 -8.11 -15.65
CA PHE A 190 4.20 -7.66 -15.96
C PHE A 190 4.24 -6.71 -17.17
N TYR A 191 3.22 -6.73 -18.03
CA TYR A 191 3.22 -6.00 -19.29
C TYR A 191 3.46 -4.49 -19.14
N PRO A 192 2.84 -3.76 -18.18
CA PRO A 192 3.08 -2.33 -18.01
C PRO A 192 4.56 -1.99 -17.81
N SER A 193 5.25 -2.75 -16.96
CA SER A 193 6.65 -2.52 -16.62
C SER A 193 7.59 -2.88 -17.77
N PHE A 194 7.38 -3.99 -18.48
CA PHE A 194 8.14 -4.29 -19.69
C PHE A 194 7.86 -3.29 -20.83
N SER A 195 6.62 -2.81 -20.96
CA SER A 195 6.25 -1.79 -21.96
C SER A 195 6.99 -0.47 -21.70
N TYR A 196 7.13 -0.07 -20.43
CA TYR A 196 7.96 1.07 -20.06
C TYR A 196 9.40 0.91 -20.54
N TYR A 197 10.05 -0.21 -20.23
CA TYR A 197 11.42 -0.49 -20.68
C TYR A 197 11.55 -0.63 -22.21
N SER A 198 10.49 -1.06 -22.90
CA SER A 198 10.44 -1.03 -24.36
C SER A 198 10.50 0.39 -24.90
N ARG A 199 9.78 1.33 -24.27
CA ARG A 199 9.70 2.73 -24.71
C ARG A 199 10.95 3.53 -24.36
N THR A 200 11.63 3.20 -23.26
CA THR A 200 12.89 3.86 -22.87
C THR A 200 14.10 3.33 -23.62
N GLY A 201 13.94 2.33 -24.50
CA GLY A 201 15.03 1.75 -25.30
C GLY A 201 15.82 0.65 -24.59
N GLU A 202 15.46 0.30 -23.34
CA GLU A 202 16.12 -0.75 -22.58
C GLU A 202 15.88 -2.16 -23.15
N LEU A 203 14.90 -2.34 -24.04
CA LEU A 203 14.60 -3.60 -24.72
C LEU A 203 15.04 -3.63 -26.19
N SER A 204 16.13 -2.96 -26.58
CA SER A 204 16.56 -2.85 -27.98
C SER A 204 16.59 -4.18 -28.77
N ASN A 205 16.99 -5.29 -28.12
CA ASN A 205 17.05 -6.64 -28.73
C ASN A 205 15.85 -7.54 -28.35
N ILE A 206 14.82 -7.00 -27.70
CA ILE A 206 13.66 -7.76 -27.20
C ILE A 206 12.38 -7.08 -27.70
N LYS A 207 11.71 -7.72 -28.66
CA LYS A 207 10.39 -7.29 -29.14
C LYS A 207 9.31 -7.79 -28.19
N LEU A 208 8.70 -6.86 -27.45
CA LEU A 208 7.58 -7.17 -26.58
C LEU A 208 6.33 -7.45 -27.42
N ALA A 209 5.78 -8.65 -27.31
CA ALA A 209 4.51 -9.02 -27.94
C ALA A 209 3.36 -8.26 -27.24
N PRO A 210 2.34 -7.80 -27.98
CA PRO A 210 1.21 -7.11 -27.38
C PRO A 210 0.45 -8.05 -26.44
N ASN A 211 -0.08 -7.46 -25.38
CA ASN A 211 -0.88 -8.15 -24.40
C ASN A 211 -2.28 -7.55 -24.40
N GLU A 212 -3.07 -7.97 -25.39
CA GLU A 212 -4.41 -7.45 -25.65
C GLU A 212 -5.46 -8.09 -24.74
N GLN A 213 -5.12 -9.22 -24.11
CA GLN A 213 -6.03 -10.05 -23.34
C GLN A 213 -5.47 -10.29 -21.94
N HIS A 214 -6.31 -10.25 -20.92
CA HIS A 214 -5.91 -10.58 -19.55
C HIS A 214 -5.70 -12.10 -19.38
N GLU A 215 -6.05 -12.88 -20.39
CA GLU A 215 -5.91 -14.33 -20.42
C GLU A 215 -4.54 -14.77 -20.96
N ILE A 216 -4.14 -15.98 -20.59
CA ILE A 216 -2.89 -16.56 -21.09
C ILE A 216 -3.15 -17.22 -22.42
N GLU A 217 -2.32 -16.90 -23.40
CA GLU A 217 -2.41 -17.44 -24.75
C GLU A 217 -1.28 -18.47 -24.99
N PRO A 218 -1.55 -19.78 -24.91
CA PRO A 218 -0.54 -20.82 -25.13
C PRO A 218 -0.04 -20.87 -26.58
N ASP A 219 -0.85 -20.42 -27.55
CA ASP A 219 -0.56 -20.52 -28.98
C ASP A 219 0.15 -19.28 -29.55
N THR A 220 0.65 -18.41 -28.68
CA THR A 220 1.40 -17.22 -29.09
C THR A 220 2.62 -17.56 -29.96
N LYS A 221 2.99 -16.63 -30.86
CA LYS A 221 4.19 -16.74 -31.69
C LYS A 221 5.47 -16.35 -30.96
N ALA A 222 5.39 -15.82 -29.74
CA ALA A 222 6.54 -15.37 -28.99
C ALA A 222 7.51 -16.52 -28.66
N GLU A 223 8.80 -16.23 -28.74
CA GLU A 223 9.87 -17.17 -28.41
C GLU A 223 9.98 -17.39 -26.90
N TYR A 224 9.76 -16.35 -26.11
CA TYR A 224 9.80 -16.37 -24.66
C TYR A 224 8.48 -15.95 -24.04
N TYR A 225 8.13 -16.54 -22.90
CA TYR A 225 6.98 -16.16 -22.09
C TYR A 225 7.39 -15.97 -20.63
N TYR A 226 7.09 -14.81 -20.04
CA TYR A 226 7.29 -14.54 -18.61
C TYR A 226 5.96 -14.56 -17.84
N ILE A 227 5.86 -15.40 -16.81
CA ILE A 227 4.58 -15.75 -16.17
C ILE A 227 4.73 -16.13 -14.69
N PHE A 228 3.64 -16.04 -13.93
CA PHE A 228 3.56 -16.62 -12.58
C PHE A 228 3.55 -18.15 -12.59
N ASN A 229 4.16 -18.74 -11.56
CA ASN A 229 4.29 -20.18 -11.34
C ASN A 229 2.94 -20.88 -11.23
N SER A 230 1.94 -20.22 -10.64
CA SER A 230 0.56 -20.72 -10.55
C SER A 230 -0.07 -20.99 -11.91
N GLU A 231 0.42 -20.33 -12.97
CA GLU A 231 -0.16 -20.39 -14.30
C GLU A 231 0.71 -21.11 -15.33
N VAL A 232 1.91 -21.56 -14.94
CA VAL A 232 2.85 -22.23 -15.85
C VAL A 232 2.26 -23.45 -16.54
N LYS A 233 1.42 -24.23 -15.85
CA LYS A 233 0.76 -25.43 -16.42
C LYS A 233 -0.02 -25.12 -17.71
N LYS A 234 -0.53 -23.90 -17.88
CA LYS A 234 -1.25 -23.47 -19.08
C LYS A 234 -0.34 -23.35 -20.30
N LEU A 235 0.97 -23.16 -20.10
CA LEU A 235 1.97 -22.98 -21.16
C LEU A 235 2.87 -24.20 -21.40
N GLU A 236 2.91 -25.16 -20.47
CA GLU A 236 3.74 -26.38 -20.57
C GLU A 236 3.58 -27.17 -21.89
N PRO A 237 2.41 -27.23 -22.57
CA PRO A 237 2.30 -27.91 -23.86
C PRO A 237 3.19 -27.32 -24.96
N ASN A 238 3.40 -26.00 -24.94
CA ASN A 238 4.08 -25.27 -26.02
C ASN A 238 5.43 -24.66 -25.59
N PHE A 239 5.70 -24.61 -24.28
CA PHE A 239 6.86 -23.93 -23.70
C PHE A 239 7.57 -24.78 -22.64
N LYS A 240 8.91 -24.71 -22.64
CA LYS A 240 9.77 -25.26 -21.60
C LYS A 240 10.21 -24.19 -20.60
N LYS A 241 10.27 -24.54 -19.31
CA LYS A 241 10.85 -23.68 -18.24
C LYS A 241 12.35 -23.50 -18.50
N ILE A 242 12.85 -22.27 -18.42
CA ILE A 242 14.29 -21.96 -18.56
C ILE A 242 14.88 -21.57 -17.22
N LYS A 243 14.31 -20.52 -16.61
CA LYS A 243 14.85 -19.90 -15.40
C LYS A 243 13.70 -19.39 -14.53
N ARG A 244 13.84 -19.60 -13.23
CA ARG A 244 12.95 -19.06 -12.20
C ARG A 244 13.48 -17.72 -11.71
N PHE A 245 12.58 -16.77 -11.49
CA PHE A 245 12.88 -15.45 -10.96
C PHE A 245 12.05 -15.23 -9.69
N GLY A 246 12.71 -14.84 -8.61
CA GLY A 246 12.09 -14.82 -7.28
C GLY A 246 11.53 -16.19 -6.87
N TRP A 247 10.47 -16.17 -6.05
CA TRP A 247 9.88 -17.39 -5.49
C TRP A 247 8.73 -17.94 -6.33
N ASP A 248 8.27 -17.26 -7.37
CA ASP A 248 6.98 -17.56 -7.98
C ASP A 248 6.87 -17.18 -9.47
N ARG A 249 7.94 -16.75 -10.14
CA ARG A 249 7.89 -16.35 -11.55
C ARG A 249 8.83 -17.21 -12.39
N TRP A 250 8.41 -17.49 -13.62
CA TRP A 250 9.16 -18.29 -14.57
C TRP A 250 9.29 -17.59 -15.90
N LEU A 251 10.49 -17.66 -16.45
CA LEU A 251 10.75 -17.44 -17.86
C LEU A 251 10.73 -18.78 -18.58
N MET A 252 9.90 -18.87 -19.61
CA MET A 252 9.72 -20.06 -20.44
C MET A 252 10.13 -19.75 -21.87
N LYS A 253 10.61 -20.75 -22.61
CA LYS A 253 10.94 -20.67 -24.04
C LYS A 253 10.11 -21.66 -24.82
N ARG A 254 9.63 -21.24 -25.98
CA ARG A 254 8.82 -22.07 -26.85
C ARG A 254 9.61 -23.30 -27.31
N TYR A 255 8.96 -24.45 -27.44
CA TYR A 255 9.56 -25.57 -28.14
C TYR A 255 9.84 -25.17 -29.60
N GLU A 256 11.02 -25.54 -30.11
CA GLU A 256 11.28 -25.44 -31.54
C GLU A 256 10.28 -26.36 -32.25
N LYS A 257 9.48 -25.80 -33.16
CA LYS A 257 8.68 -26.62 -34.07
C LYS A 257 9.67 -27.46 -34.87
N ARG A 258 9.70 -28.77 -34.61
CA ARG A 258 10.33 -29.74 -35.50
C ARG A 258 9.58 -29.78 -36.82
#